data_AF-A0A925R9T1-F1
#
_entry.id   AF-A0A925R9T1-F1
#
_cell.length_a   1.000
_cell.length_b   1.000
_cell.length_c   1.000
_cell.angle_alpha   90.00
_cell.angle_beta   90.00
_cell.angle_gamma   90.00
#
_symmetry.space_group_name_H-M   'P 1'
#
loop_
_entity.id
_entity.type
_entity.pdbx_description
1 polymer ?
#
loop_
_entity_poly.entity_id
_entity_poly.type
_entity_poly.pdbx_seq_one_letter_code
_entity_poly.pdbx_strand_id
1 'polypeptide(L)'
;MNTIEKPAYNEEWRSCEFRRPDGKGPLNELETVQSVVSVTCAERDSGTDRTATMIASAAVYNNTQVRYQLLAGVAGMVYVRTIRIVSSNGQKLEDKMAIKVT
;
A
#
# COMPACT_ATOMS: atom_id res chain seq x y z
N MET A 1 11.63 8.00 0.16
CA MET A 1 10.36 7.31 -0.12
C MET A 1 10.35 6.97 -1.60
N ASN A 2 10.10 5.70 -1.94
CA ASN A 2 10.06 5.27 -3.35
C ASN A 2 8.83 5.87 -4.06
N THR A 3 8.93 6.04 -5.37
CA THR A 3 7.84 6.54 -6.22
C THR A 3 7.62 5.58 -7.37
N ILE A 4 6.35 5.26 -7.65
CA ILE A 4 5.92 4.57 -8.86
C ILE A 4 5.15 5.53 -9.75
N GLU A 5 5.17 5.29 -11.07
CA GLU A 5 4.33 5.99 -12.02
C GLU A 5 3.16 5.10 -12.45
N LYS A 6 1.98 5.71 -12.63
CA LYS A 6 0.81 5.08 -13.24
C LYS A 6 0.09 6.06 -14.17
N PRO A 7 -0.54 5.59 -15.25
CA PRO A 7 -1.41 6.45 -16.07
C PRO A 7 -2.66 6.92 -15.31
N ALA A 8 -3.16 8.10 -15.64
CA ALA A 8 -4.36 8.69 -15.04
C ALA A 8 -5.62 7.83 -15.19
N TYR A 9 -5.83 7.22 -16.35
CA TYR A 9 -7.07 6.51 -16.70
C TYR A 9 -7.05 5.02 -16.41
N ASN A 10 -5.89 4.47 -16.03
CA ASN A 10 -5.76 3.04 -15.79
C ASN A 10 -6.01 2.73 -14.32
N GLU A 11 -6.83 1.72 -14.10
CA GLU A 11 -6.87 0.98 -12.85
C GLU A 11 -5.82 -0.14 -12.89
N GLU A 12 -5.20 -0.41 -11.76
CA GLU A 12 -4.17 -1.44 -11.67
C GLU A 12 -4.16 -2.12 -10.31
N TRP A 13 -3.96 -3.44 -10.34
CA TRP A 13 -3.71 -4.21 -9.14
C TRP A 13 -2.22 -4.16 -8.80
N ARG A 14 -1.91 -3.85 -7.55
CA ARG A 14 -0.54 -3.80 -7.03
C ARG A 14 -0.41 -4.66 -5.79
N SER A 15 0.77 -5.19 -5.56
CA SER A 15 1.13 -5.94 -4.36
C SER A 15 2.23 -5.22 -3.58
N CYS A 16 2.17 -5.33 -2.27
CA CYS A 16 3.19 -4.87 -1.34
C CYS A 16 3.63 -6.06 -0.48
N GLU A 17 4.92 -6.37 -0.53
CA GLU A 17 5.55 -7.38 0.31
C GLU A 17 6.08 -6.72 1.58
N PHE A 18 5.63 -7.23 2.73
CA PHE A 18 6.17 -6.79 4.01
C PHE A 18 7.44 -7.55 4.35
N ARG A 19 8.41 -6.82 4.90
CA ARG A 19 9.71 -7.34 5.31
C ARG A 19 9.85 -7.28 6.82
N ARG A 20 10.71 -8.16 7.33
CA ARG A 20 11.04 -8.20 8.75
C ARG A 20 11.76 -6.92 9.16
N PRO A 21 11.46 -6.36 10.34
CA PRO A 21 12.15 -5.17 10.85
C PRO A 21 13.66 -5.34 11.03
N ASP A 22 14.12 -6.57 11.25
CA ASP A 22 15.54 -6.91 11.39
C ASP A 22 16.32 -6.94 10.06
N GLY A 23 15.65 -6.65 8.94
CA GLY A 23 16.25 -6.64 7.60
C GLY A 23 16.56 -8.02 7.02
N LYS A 24 16.22 -9.11 7.71
CA LYS A 24 16.56 -10.48 7.30
C LYS A 24 15.61 -11.09 6.24
N GLY A 25 14.97 -10.24 5.45
CA GLY A 25 14.11 -10.65 4.33
C GLY A 25 12.61 -10.50 4.59
N PRO A 26 11.76 -11.22 3.82
CA PRO A 26 10.31 -11.23 4.01
C PRO A 26 9.89 -11.77 5.38
N LEU A 27 8.64 -11.52 5.76
CA LEU A 27 8.03 -12.09 6.97
C LEU A 27 8.16 -13.63 6.98
N ASN A 28 8.44 -14.19 8.15
CA ASN A 28 8.51 -15.64 8.35
C ASN A 28 7.14 -16.24 8.75
N GLU A 29 7.08 -17.56 8.93
CA GLU A 29 5.85 -18.30 9.25
C GLU A 29 5.17 -17.90 10.57
N LEU A 30 5.89 -17.26 11.50
CA LEU A 30 5.35 -16.72 12.76
C LEU A 30 4.96 -15.24 12.64
N GLU A 31 5.29 -14.59 11.53
CA GLU A 31 5.15 -13.15 11.29
C GLU A 31 4.16 -12.85 10.16
N THR A 32 3.27 -13.78 9.84
CA THR A 32 2.37 -13.67 8.69
C THR A 32 1.42 -12.46 8.77
N VAL A 33 1.05 -11.91 7.62
CA VAL A 33 0.04 -10.85 7.50
C VAL A 33 -1.33 -11.40 7.92
N GLN A 34 -1.94 -10.83 8.95
CA GLN A 34 -3.31 -11.17 9.34
C GLN A 34 -4.35 -10.40 8.51
N SER A 35 -5.63 -10.80 8.63
CA SER A 35 -6.76 -10.28 7.87
C SER A 35 -7.02 -8.77 8.03
N VAL A 36 -6.43 -8.10 9.02
CA VAL A 36 -6.59 -6.65 9.23
C VAL A 36 -5.56 -5.89 8.39
N VAL A 37 -6.00 -5.43 7.23
CA VAL A 37 -5.23 -4.55 6.33
C VAL A 37 -5.91 -3.20 6.26
N SER A 38 -5.17 -2.13 6.53
CA SER A 38 -5.61 -0.76 6.29
C SER A 38 -4.81 -0.16 5.16
N VAL A 39 -5.47 0.31 4.10
CA VAL A 39 -4.84 1.04 3.00
C VAL A 39 -5.45 2.43 2.93
N THR A 40 -4.61 3.45 3.01
CA THR A 40 -5.01 4.85 2.86
C THR A 40 -4.22 5.50 1.73
N CYS A 41 -4.75 6.56 1.16
CA CYS A 41 -4.11 7.34 0.10
C CYS A 41 -4.41 8.82 0.32
N ALA A 42 -3.38 9.65 0.35
CA ALA A 42 -3.53 11.10 0.50
C ALA A 42 -2.72 11.84 -0.57
N GLU A 43 -3.12 13.06 -0.91
CA GLU A 43 -2.29 13.95 -1.72
C GLU A 43 -0.96 14.23 -1.01
N ARG A 44 0.16 14.17 -1.75
CA ARG A 44 1.50 14.30 -1.16
C ARG A 44 1.70 15.66 -0.49
N ASP A 45 1.26 16.73 -1.14
CA ASP A 45 1.59 18.09 -0.74
C ASP A 45 0.60 18.66 0.29
N SER A 46 -0.69 18.38 0.11
CA SER A 46 -1.76 18.89 0.99
C SER A 46 -2.09 17.96 2.15
N GLY A 47 -1.75 16.67 2.05
CA GLY A 47 -2.18 15.64 3.00
C GLY A 47 -3.68 15.31 2.94
N THR A 48 -4.41 15.88 1.97
CA THR A 48 -5.85 15.63 1.80
C THR A 48 -6.10 14.15 1.54
N ASP A 49 -6.98 13.53 2.33
CA ASP A 49 -7.36 12.14 2.10
C ASP A 49 -8.10 11.98 0.77
N ARG A 50 -7.64 11.00 0.00
CA ARG A 50 -8.18 10.58 -1.31
C ARG A 50 -8.37 9.07 -1.34
N THR A 51 -8.51 8.44 -0.18
CA THR A 51 -8.56 6.98 -0.08
C THR A 51 -9.73 6.44 -0.89
N ALA A 52 -10.93 6.98 -0.69
CA ALA A 52 -12.15 6.54 -1.39
C ALA A 52 -12.11 6.76 -2.92
N THR A 53 -11.27 7.67 -3.42
CA THR A 53 -11.13 7.95 -4.85
C THR A 53 -9.95 7.23 -5.49
N MET A 54 -8.97 6.79 -4.70
CA MET A 54 -7.74 6.17 -5.20
C MET A 54 -7.66 4.67 -4.92
N ILE A 55 -8.41 4.13 -3.96
CA ILE A 55 -8.34 2.74 -3.50
C ILE A 55 -9.74 2.12 -3.55
N ALA A 56 -9.93 1.14 -4.44
CA ALA A 56 -11.20 0.41 -4.53
C ALA A 56 -11.28 -0.77 -3.55
N SER A 57 -10.17 -1.46 -3.36
CA SER A 57 -10.11 -2.67 -2.54
C SER A 57 -8.70 -2.95 -2.04
N ALA A 58 -8.60 -3.65 -0.92
CA ALA A 58 -7.35 -4.18 -0.39
C ALA A 58 -7.62 -5.46 0.40
N ALA A 59 -6.76 -6.45 0.24
CA ALA A 59 -6.85 -7.72 0.93
C ALA A 59 -5.46 -8.36 1.11
N VAL A 60 -5.37 -9.28 2.08
CA VAL A 60 -4.23 -10.18 2.18
C VAL A 60 -4.23 -11.08 0.95
N TYR A 61 -3.11 -11.11 0.23
CA TYR A 61 -2.92 -11.96 -0.95
C TYR A 61 -2.26 -13.29 -0.59
N ASN A 62 -1.27 -13.24 0.29
CA ASN A 62 -0.64 -14.41 0.90
C ASN A 62 -0.04 -14.01 2.26
N ASN A 63 0.65 -14.95 2.92
CA ASN A 63 1.22 -14.77 4.25
C ASN A 63 2.19 -13.58 4.40
N THR A 64 2.68 -12.99 3.32
CA THR A 64 3.67 -11.89 3.34
C THR A 64 3.24 -10.65 2.55
N GLN A 65 2.15 -10.74 1.79
CA GLN A 65 1.78 -9.73 0.80
C GLN A 65 0.35 -9.25 0.96
N VAL A 66 0.18 -7.95 0.81
CA VAL A 66 -1.11 -7.29 0.62
C VAL A 66 -1.26 -6.91 -0.84
N ARG A 67 -2.43 -7.19 -1.42
CA ARG A 67 -2.81 -6.73 -2.76
C ARG A 67 -3.89 -5.67 -2.64
N TYR A 68 -3.80 -4.63 -3.45
CA TYR A 68 -4.73 -3.51 -3.47
C TYR A 68 -4.96 -3.04 -4.91
N GLN A 69 -6.15 -2.49 -5.17
CA GLN A 69 -6.53 -1.93 -6.46
C GLN A 69 -6.41 -0.41 -6.41
N LEU A 70 -5.52 0.13 -7.25
CA LEU A 70 -5.45 1.57 -7.51
C LEU A 70 -6.46 1.94 -8.58
N LEU A 71 -7.25 2.95 -8.29
CA LEU A 71 -8.20 3.54 -9.23
C LEU A 71 -7.51 4.56 -10.15
N ALA A 72 -8.29 5.07 -11.10
CA ALA A 72 -7.93 6.26 -11.86
C ALA A 72 -7.56 7.42 -10.91
N GLY A 73 -6.62 8.24 -11.34
CA GLY A 73 -6.16 9.41 -10.58
C GLY A 73 -6.14 10.64 -11.47
N VAL A 74 -5.78 11.78 -10.89
CA VAL A 74 -5.67 13.03 -11.65
C VAL A 74 -4.24 13.15 -12.20
N ALA A 75 -4.10 13.30 -13.52
CA ALA A 75 -2.80 13.48 -14.17
C ALA A 75 -2.02 14.65 -13.55
N GLY A 76 -0.72 14.47 -13.35
CA GLY A 76 0.16 15.44 -12.71
C GLY A 76 0.12 15.45 -11.19
N MET A 77 -0.88 14.82 -10.56
CA MET A 77 -0.93 14.71 -9.09
C MET A 77 -0.02 13.60 -8.57
N VAL A 78 0.46 13.81 -7.35
CA VAL A 78 1.23 12.80 -6.63
C VAL A 78 0.54 12.47 -5.33
N TYR A 79 0.26 11.18 -5.13
CA TYR A 79 -0.38 10.66 -3.93
C TYR A 79 0.60 9.83 -3.11
N VAL A 80 0.33 9.68 -1.82
CA VAL A 80 1.06 8.83 -0.89
C VAL A 80 0.13 7.75 -0.41
N ARG A 81 0.37 6.52 -0.87
CA ARG A 81 -0.31 5.32 -0.41
C ARG A 81 0.39 4.82 0.84
N THR A 82 -0.37 4.56 1.89
CA THR A 82 0.10 3.93 3.12
C THR A 82 -0.64 2.62 3.35
N ILE A 83 0.08 1.51 3.52
CA ILE A 83 -0.50 0.24 3.99
C ILE A 83 -0.03 -0.01 5.41
N ARG A 84 -0.97 -0.35 6.29
CA ARG A 84 -0.72 -0.79 7.66
C ARG A 84 -1.31 -2.16 7.88
N ILE A 85 -0.55 -3.01 8.57
CA ILE A 85 -0.99 -4.34 8.98
C ILE A 85 -0.58 -4.59 10.43
N VAL A 86 -1.23 -5.59 11.03
CA VAL A 86 -0.75 -6.26 12.24
C VAL A 86 -0.40 -7.70 11.85
N SER A 87 0.83 -8.13 12.10
CA SER A 87 1.26 -9.51 11.84
C SER A 87 0.74 -10.47 12.91
N SER A 88 0.86 -11.77 12.67
CA SER A 88 0.41 -12.82 13.60
C SER A 88 1.06 -12.80 14.97
N ASN A 89 2.28 -12.27 15.09
CA ASN A 89 2.96 -12.06 16.36
C ASN A 89 2.73 -10.65 16.97
N GLY A 90 1.77 -9.88 16.43
CA GLY A 90 1.37 -8.58 16.96
C GLY A 90 2.25 -7.39 16.54
N GLN A 91 3.21 -7.58 15.63
CA GLN A 91 4.01 -6.46 15.12
C GLN A 91 3.13 -5.56 14.24
N LYS A 92 3.28 -4.24 14.41
CA LYS A 92 2.65 -3.23 13.56
C LYS A 92 3.63 -2.84 12.47
N LEU A 93 3.25 -3.05 11.21
CA LEU A 93 4.11 -2.76 10.07
C LEU A 93 3.43 -1.74 9.16
N GLU A 94 4.23 -0.85 8.57
CA GLU A 94 3.78 0.22 7.68
C GLU A 94 4.65 0.26 6.41
N ASP A 95 4.01 0.32 5.24
CA ASP A 95 4.65 0.64 3.96
C ASP A 95 4.09 1.94 3.43
N LYS A 96 4.97 2.81 2.93
CA LYS A 96 4.63 4.07 2.25
C LYS A 96 5.24 4.10 0.87
N MET A 97 4.39 4.31 -0.12
CA MET A 97 4.80 4.45 -1.51
C MET A 97 4.13 5.68 -2.10
N ALA A 98 4.91 6.45 -2.85
CA ALA A 98 4.33 7.54 -3.58
C ALA A 98 3.95 7.13 -5.01
N ILE A 99 2.86 7.71 -5.50
CA ILE A 99 2.26 7.35 -6.77
C ILE A 99 2.13 8.64 -7.58
N LYS A 100 2.97 8.78 -8.59
CA LYS A 100 2.88 9.88 -9.55
C LYS A 100 1.94 9.46 -10.67
N VAL A 101 0.89 10.23 -10.88
CA VAL A 101 -0.07 9.98 -11.95
C VAL A 101 0.38 10.73 -13.20
N THR A 102 0.58 10.00 -14.29
CA THR A 102 1.02 10.52 -15.59
C THR A 102 -0.11 10.62 -16.60
#